data_AF-A0AAP1E9N0-F1
#
_entry.id   AF-A0AAP1E9N0-F1
#
_cell.length_a   1.000
_cell.length_b   1.000
_cell.length_c   1.000
_cell.angle_alpha   90.00
_cell.angle_beta   90.00
_cell.angle_gamma   90.00
#
_symmetry.space_group_name_H-M   'P 1'
#
loop_
_entity.id
_entity.type
_entity.pdbx_description
1 polymer ?
#
loop_
_entity_poly.entity_id
_entity_poly.type
_entity_poly.pdbx_seq_one_letter_code
_entity_poly.pdbx_strand_id
1 'polypeptide(L)'
;MRTIQKWHQRAASAVSMALTEIAAKAADCSVCELWGGRYREEIPVYASFQSYSDSPQWISRSVSNVEAQLKKGFEQIKVKIGGTSFKEDVQHINALQHTAGSSITMILDAN
;
A
#
# COMPACT_ATOMS: atom_id res chain seq x y z
N MET A 1 -37.33 -1.76 11.60
CA MET A 1 -35.99 -1.35 11.13
C MET A 1 -35.84 -1.81 9.69
N ARG A 2 -35.78 -0.88 8.72
CA ARG A 2 -35.81 -1.20 7.28
C ARG A 2 -34.40 -1.59 6.85
N THR A 3 -34.17 -2.86 6.52
CA THR A 3 -32.88 -3.31 5.98
C THR A 3 -32.71 -2.68 4.60
N ILE A 4 -31.81 -1.70 4.47
CA ILE A 4 -31.38 -1.22 3.16
C ILE A 4 -30.62 -2.38 2.51
N GLN A 5 -31.13 -2.88 1.39
CA GLN A 5 -30.47 -3.95 0.65
C GLN A 5 -29.05 -3.49 0.26
N LYS A 6 -28.04 -4.35 0.47
CA LYS A 6 -26.64 -4.06 0.15
C LYS A 6 -26.39 -4.22 -1.35
N TRP A 7 -26.96 -3.35 -2.18
CA TRP A 7 -26.88 -3.46 -3.63
C TRP A 7 -25.45 -3.35 -4.17
N HIS A 8 -24.67 -2.39 -3.66
CA HIS A 8 -23.34 -2.13 -4.21
C HIS A 8 -22.36 -1.64 -3.15
N GLN A 9 -21.63 -2.59 -2.52
CA GLN A 9 -20.68 -2.28 -1.45
C GLN A 9 -19.57 -1.28 -1.85
N ARG A 10 -19.03 -1.41 -3.08
CA ARG A 10 -17.97 -0.51 -3.57
C ARG A 10 -18.48 0.91 -3.80
N ALA A 11 -19.66 1.07 -4.42
CA ALA A 11 -20.27 2.38 -4.62
C ALA A 11 -20.66 3.05 -3.29
N ALA A 12 -21.15 2.26 -2.32
CA ALA A 12 -21.47 2.77 -0.99
C ALA A 12 -20.24 3.39 -0.29
N SER A 13 -19.04 2.83 -0.48
CA SER A 13 -17.79 3.42 0.03
C SER A 13 -17.47 4.78 -0.60
N ALA A 14 -17.72 4.94 -1.91
CA ALA A 14 -17.51 6.23 -2.58
C ALA A 14 -18.49 7.28 -2.06
N VAL A 15 -19.77 6.89 -1.91
CA VAL A 15 -20.82 7.77 -1.35
C VAL A 15 -20.49 8.16 0.10
N SER A 16 -20.03 7.23 0.94
CA SER A 16 -19.72 7.55 2.34
C SER A 16 -18.58 8.56 2.47
N MET A 17 -17.52 8.44 1.65
CA MET A 17 -16.42 9.41 1.63
C MET A 17 -16.90 10.81 1.22
N ALA A 18 -17.68 10.90 0.13
CA ALA A 18 -18.22 12.17 -0.35
C ALA A 18 -19.16 12.85 0.67
N LEU A 19 -20.06 12.08 1.30
CA LEU A 19 -20.95 12.61 2.33
C LEU A 19 -20.18 13.01 3.60
N THR A 20 -19.09 12.32 3.94
CA THR A 20 -18.22 12.71 5.07
C THR A 20 -17.52 14.04 4.79
N GLU A 21 -17.03 14.25 3.58
CA GLU A 21 -16.43 15.53 3.18
C GLU A 21 -17.47 16.67 3.22
N ILE A 22 -18.69 16.44 2.74
CA ILE A 22 -19.80 17.40 2.84
C ILE A 22 -20.10 17.74 4.31
N ALA A 23 -20.19 16.73 5.18
CA ALA A 23 -20.45 16.93 6.60
C ALA A 23 -19.36 17.77 7.28
N ALA A 24 -18.09 17.49 6.99
CA ALA A 24 -16.95 18.24 7.54
C ALA A 24 -16.96 19.71 7.05
N LYS A 25 -17.15 19.93 5.73
CA LYS A 25 -17.25 21.28 5.15
C LYS A 25 -18.44 22.07 5.70
N ALA A 26 -19.60 21.44 5.86
CA ALA A 26 -20.79 22.09 6.41
C ALA A 26 -20.63 22.46 7.90
N ALA A 27 -19.77 21.73 8.62
CA ALA A 27 -19.42 21.98 10.01
C ALA A 27 -18.19 22.89 10.19
N ASP A 28 -17.62 23.40 9.09
CA ASP A 28 -16.40 24.22 9.08
C ASP A 28 -15.23 23.61 9.89
N CYS A 29 -15.05 22.29 9.76
CA CYS A 29 -14.00 21.54 10.42
C CYS A 29 -13.34 20.53 9.48
N SER A 30 -12.16 20.03 9.85
CA SER A 30 -11.52 18.91 9.15
C SER A 30 -12.24 17.58 9.44
N VAL A 31 -12.06 16.58 8.57
CA VAL A 31 -12.60 15.22 8.80
C VAL A 31 -12.08 14.62 10.12
N CYS A 32 -10.84 14.92 10.51
CA CYS A 32 -10.29 14.45 11.79
C CYS A 32 -11.01 15.08 12.98
N GLU A 33 -11.31 16.38 12.93
CA GLU A 33 -12.08 17.07 13.98
C GLU A 33 -13.52 16.58 14.04
N LEU A 34 -14.14 16.33 12.89
CA LEU A 34 -15.46 15.70 12.81
C LEU A 34 -15.50 14.34 13.53
N TRP A 35 -14.38 13.60 13.55
CA TRP A 35 -14.23 12.32 14.26
C TRP A 35 -13.68 12.45 15.69
N GLY A 36 -13.59 13.66 16.25
CA GLY A 36 -13.16 13.90 17.64
C GLY A 36 -11.72 14.35 17.82
N GLY A 37 -11.01 14.69 16.74
CA GLY A 37 -9.65 15.21 16.76
C GLY A 37 -8.57 14.14 16.53
N ARG A 38 -7.46 14.55 15.89
CA ARG A 38 -6.32 13.67 15.61
C ARG A 38 -5.41 13.52 16.83
N TYR A 39 -4.85 12.33 17.03
CA TYR A 39 -3.82 12.07 18.07
C TYR A 39 -2.39 12.40 17.62
N ARG A 40 -2.15 12.39 16.31
CA ARG A 40 -0.84 12.65 15.68
C ARG A 40 -1.08 13.21 14.28
N GLU A 41 -0.06 13.83 13.73
CA GLU A 41 -0.10 14.46 12.41
C GLU A 41 0.80 13.79 11.36
N GLU A 42 1.68 12.89 11.81
CA GLU A 42 2.55 12.08 10.95
C GLU A 42 2.16 10.60 11.03
N ILE A 43 2.04 9.95 9.87
CA ILE A 43 1.69 8.54 9.75
C ILE A 43 2.75 7.85 8.89
N PRO A 44 3.48 6.84 9.41
CA PRO A 44 4.47 6.11 8.61
C PRO A 44 3.78 5.31 7.52
N VAL A 45 4.42 5.23 6.35
CA VAL A 45 3.94 4.50 5.18
C VAL A 45 5.02 3.56 4.65
N TYR A 46 4.60 2.55 3.89
CA TYR A 46 5.50 1.64 3.19
C TYR A 46 5.32 1.75 1.68
N ALA A 47 6.38 1.55 0.91
CA ALA A 47 6.30 1.52 -0.55
C ALA A 47 5.74 0.15 -1.00
N SER A 48 4.51 0.15 -1.54
CA SER A 48 3.86 -1.08 -2.02
C SER A 48 4.12 -1.29 -3.51
N PHE A 49 4.72 -2.42 -3.86
CA PHE A 49 5.08 -2.76 -5.23
C PHE A 49 4.16 -3.84 -5.83
N GLN A 50 3.91 -3.72 -7.13
CA GLN A 50 3.52 -4.83 -7.99
C GLN A 50 4.80 -5.34 -8.65
N SER A 51 5.43 -6.37 -8.05
CA SER A 51 6.82 -6.72 -8.34
C SER A 51 7.03 -7.40 -9.69
N TYR A 52 6.06 -8.20 -10.14
CA TYR A 52 6.14 -8.88 -11.42
C TYR A 52 5.92 -7.92 -12.59
N SER A 53 6.61 -8.19 -13.69
CA SER A 53 6.42 -7.49 -14.96
C SER A 53 6.55 -8.49 -16.11
N ASP A 54 5.92 -8.23 -17.24
CA ASP A 54 6.02 -9.07 -18.44
C ASP A 54 7.40 -8.90 -19.10
N SER A 55 8.41 -9.55 -18.52
CA SER A 55 9.79 -9.53 -18.96
C SER A 55 10.58 -10.68 -18.35
N PRO A 56 11.47 -11.34 -19.10
CA PRO A 56 12.40 -12.31 -18.53
C PRO A 56 13.38 -11.69 -17.51
N GLN A 57 13.53 -10.36 -17.49
CA GLN A 57 14.37 -9.62 -16.55
C GLN A 57 13.53 -8.91 -15.45
N TRP A 58 12.35 -9.46 -15.11
CA TRP A 58 11.46 -8.82 -14.13
C TRP A 58 12.12 -8.64 -12.75
N ILE A 59 12.98 -9.58 -12.32
CA ILE A 59 13.69 -9.50 -11.03
C ILE A 59 14.56 -8.23 -10.97
N SER A 60 15.41 -8.00 -11.97
CA SER A 60 16.30 -6.83 -11.98
C SER A 60 15.51 -5.52 -12.09
N ARG A 61 14.41 -5.51 -12.86
CA ARG A 61 13.49 -4.37 -12.89
C ARG A 61 12.87 -4.08 -11.53
N SER A 62 12.45 -5.13 -10.80
CA SER A 62 11.91 -4.98 -9.46
C SER A 62 12.96 -4.43 -8.48
N VAL A 63 14.20 -4.91 -8.55
CA VAL A 63 15.33 -4.38 -7.74
C VAL A 63 15.53 -2.89 -8.01
N SER A 64 15.66 -2.49 -9.28
CA SER A 64 15.83 -1.07 -9.64
C SER A 64 14.67 -0.18 -9.18
N ASN A 65 13.42 -0.68 -9.28
CA ASN A 65 12.25 0.04 -8.80
C ASN A 65 12.26 0.23 -7.28
N VAL A 66 12.69 -0.80 -6.54
CA VAL A 66 12.82 -0.74 -5.08
C VAL A 66 13.92 0.24 -4.69
N GLU A 67 15.13 0.13 -5.26
CA GLU A 67 16.22 1.08 -5.02
C GLU A 67 15.79 2.53 -5.23
N ALA A 68 15.02 2.80 -6.29
CA ALA A 68 14.51 4.12 -6.60
C ALA A 68 13.59 4.68 -5.49
N GLN A 69 12.82 3.84 -4.78
CA GLN A 69 12.02 4.31 -3.65
C GLN A 69 12.81 4.35 -2.35
N LEU A 70 13.77 3.45 -2.13
CA LEU A 70 14.68 3.53 -0.97
C LEU A 70 15.46 4.86 -0.99
N LYS A 71 15.91 5.31 -2.17
CA LYS A 71 16.54 6.63 -2.36
C LYS A 71 15.63 7.81 -2.02
N LYS A 72 14.30 7.62 -1.99
CA LYS A 72 13.34 8.64 -1.54
C LYS A 72 13.06 8.60 -0.03
N GLY A 73 13.73 7.72 0.72
CA GLY A 73 13.63 7.63 2.17
C GLY A 73 12.59 6.63 2.69
N PHE A 74 12.10 5.69 1.87
CA PHE A 74 11.26 4.61 2.40
C PHE A 74 12.10 3.62 3.22
N GLU A 75 11.68 3.39 4.46
CA GLU A 75 12.29 2.41 5.37
C GLU A 75 11.56 1.05 5.38
N GLN A 76 10.38 1.00 4.73
CA GLN A 76 9.55 -0.20 4.65
C GLN A 76 9.03 -0.39 3.22
N ILE A 77 9.08 -1.64 2.74
CA ILE A 77 8.59 -2.02 1.41
C ILE A 77 7.67 -3.24 1.49
N LYS A 78 6.75 -3.35 0.53
CA LYS A 78 5.95 -4.56 0.30
C LYS A 78 6.14 -5.05 -1.13
N VAL A 79 6.50 -6.31 -1.30
CA VAL A 79 6.76 -6.93 -2.61
C VAL A 79 5.93 -8.21 -2.80
N LYS A 80 5.74 -8.61 -4.06
CA LYS A 80 4.90 -9.75 -4.42
C LYS A 80 5.69 -11.06 -4.47
N ILE A 81 5.07 -12.12 -3.96
CA ILE A 81 5.49 -13.53 -4.12
C ILE A 81 4.27 -14.36 -4.56
N GLY A 82 4.45 -15.63 -4.90
CA GLY A 82 3.37 -16.58 -5.20
C GLY A 82 2.82 -16.52 -6.63
N GLY A 83 3.29 -15.59 -7.45
CA GLY A 83 2.94 -15.51 -8.88
C GLY A 83 3.80 -16.39 -9.79
N THR A 84 4.90 -16.95 -9.27
CA THR A 84 5.77 -17.91 -9.98
C THR A 84 6.20 -19.05 -9.03
N SER A 85 7.13 -19.89 -9.46
CA SER A 85 7.69 -20.96 -8.64
C SER A 85 8.38 -20.40 -7.38
N PHE A 86 8.28 -21.15 -6.28
CA PHE A 86 8.96 -20.82 -5.02
C PHE A 86 10.45 -20.52 -5.22
N LYS A 87 11.13 -21.29 -6.08
CA LYS A 87 12.56 -21.10 -6.37
C LYS A 87 12.83 -19.73 -7.00
N GLU A 88 12.00 -19.29 -7.94
CA GLU A 88 12.17 -18.01 -8.63
C GLU A 88 11.80 -16.83 -7.71
N ASP A 89 10.75 -16.94 -6.90
CA ASP A 89 10.44 -15.93 -5.90
C ASP A 89 11.54 -15.80 -4.83
N VAL A 90 12.10 -16.92 -4.37
CA VAL A 90 13.25 -16.89 -3.45
C VAL A 90 14.45 -16.19 -4.10
N GLN A 91 14.68 -16.36 -5.40
CA GLN A 91 15.73 -15.62 -6.12
C GLN A 91 15.46 -14.12 -6.12
N HIS A 92 14.21 -13.71 -6.35
CA HIS A 92 13.80 -12.31 -6.29
C HIS A 92 13.98 -11.71 -4.89
N ILE A 93 13.51 -12.37 -3.85
CA ILE A 93 13.65 -11.89 -2.46
C ILE A 93 15.11 -11.83 -2.03
N ASN A 94 15.94 -12.81 -2.41
CA ASN A 94 17.38 -12.76 -2.13
C ASN A 94 18.07 -11.56 -2.80
N ALA A 95 17.70 -11.24 -4.04
CA ALA A 95 18.24 -10.07 -4.74
C ALA A 95 17.85 -8.75 -4.05
N LEU A 96 16.59 -8.66 -3.58
CA LEU A 96 16.12 -7.50 -2.81
C LEU A 96 16.80 -7.38 -1.45
N GLN A 97 16.99 -8.49 -0.72
CA GLN A 97 17.68 -8.50 0.57
C GLN A 97 19.14 -8.04 0.44
N HIS A 98 19.84 -8.47 -0.61
CA HIS A 98 21.21 -8.03 -0.88
C HIS A 98 21.30 -6.52 -1.13
N THR A 99 20.27 -5.96 -1.80
CA THR A 99 20.24 -4.56 -2.20
C THR A 99 19.77 -3.63 -1.07
N ALA A 100 18.72 -4.04 -0.35
CA ALA A 100 18.10 -3.24 0.70
C ALA A 100 18.81 -3.36 2.05
N GLY A 101 19.48 -4.50 2.30
CA GLY A 101 20.07 -4.80 3.59
C GLY A 101 19.02 -5.04 4.69
N SER A 102 19.51 -5.29 5.91
CA SER A 102 18.64 -5.63 7.06
C SER A 102 17.99 -4.42 7.75
N SER A 103 18.32 -3.19 7.35
CA SER A 103 17.72 -1.97 7.90
C SER A 103 16.34 -1.66 7.31
N ILE A 104 16.00 -2.26 6.17
CA ILE A 104 14.71 -2.06 5.49
C ILE A 104 13.75 -3.17 5.89
N THR A 105 12.57 -2.80 6.39
CA THR A 105 11.52 -3.78 6.68
C THR A 105 10.88 -4.26 5.37
N MET A 106 10.83 -5.57 5.18
CA MET A 106 10.26 -6.18 3.98
C MET A 106 9.01 -6.99 4.31
N ILE A 107 7.89 -6.62 3.68
CA ILE A 107 6.61 -7.31 3.75
C ILE A 107 6.47 -8.16 2.49
N LEU A 108 6.20 -9.46 2.65
CA LEU A 108 5.94 -10.37 1.54
C LEU A 108 4.44 -10.56 1.38
N ASP A 109 3.93 -10.25 0.20
CA ASP A 109 2.51 -10.32 -0.15
C ASP A 109 2.31 -11.38 -1.22
N ALA A 110 1.61 -12.46 -0.87
CA ALA A 110 1.40 -13.57 -1.79
C ALA A 110 0.31 -13.29 -2.85
N ASN A 111 -0.41 -12.14 -2.79
CA ASN A 111 -1.38 -11.67 -3.80
C ASN A 111 -1.70 -10.17 -3.70
#